data_AF-A0A3G6NAM9-F1
#
_entry.id   AF-A0A3G6NAM9-F1
#
_cell.length_a   1.000
_cell.length_b   1.000
_cell.length_c   1.000
_cell.angle_alpha   90.00
_cell.angle_beta   90.00
_cell.angle_gamma   90.00
#
_symmetry.space_group_name_H-M   'P 1'
#
loop_
_entity.id
_entity.type
_entity.pdbx_description
1 polymer ?
#
loop_
_entity_poly.entity_id
_entity_poly.type
_entity_poly.pdbx_seq_one_letter_code
_entity_poly.pdbx_strand_id
1 'polypeptide(L)'
;MEINKVYSDLKEIYKGKEVEEKFNFTFEHRNEKKLLINFLKKGFWSIMPFGFEGDNILAFQLIPHKNIYRETPIVSFNNTYKECFMFAPNIKATIPMANLKFMTRLALIQELQEEINDAVVLSKSFFDYFGDGDLEFLKQFLLSELNQERFENADEYKEEFYKEFWTHYYDTSENKKAFELFDKLIQGSMYLPEFEDVDTDYGLWNNYIGNVLAKRAYSRITVEDKDKWKHYWRCAQLPHGFDCDDNSFEKYTIHLGHSSFLLNSISESFDSGWESEEVKKHPLFEAIEAIGKIGGYAGDLHIKAAVTLEKEHNDPIGCWNALISASYWAGKRGDMDLVEMCWGLAIDLSRTHGWTEIHNVLSKQMEFYYHYKDKI
;
A
#
# COMPACT_ATOMS: atom_id res chain seq x y z
N MET A 1 -18.21 18.87 8.03
CA MET A 1 -18.03 17.42 8.15
C MET A 1 -16.57 17.09 7.91
N GLU A 2 -15.99 16.29 8.80
CA GLU A 2 -14.59 15.81 8.75
C GLU A 2 -14.56 14.36 8.26
N ILE A 3 -13.46 13.93 7.66
CA ILE A 3 -13.34 12.57 7.09
C ILE A 3 -13.10 11.51 8.17
N ASN A 4 -12.27 11.83 9.16
CA ASN A 4 -12.03 11.04 10.36
C ASN A 4 -11.39 11.95 11.43
N LYS A 5 -11.39 11.48 12.69
CA LYS A 5 -10.90 12.26 13.83
C LYS A 5 -9.39 12.48 13.81
N VAL A 6 -8.62 11.50 13.37
CA VAL A 6 -7.14 11.58 13.34
C VAL A 6 -6.68 12.72 12.46
N TYR A 7 -7.26 12.82 11.26
CA TYR A 7 -6.99 13.91 10.33
C TYR A 7 -7.28 15.28 10.95
N SER A 8 -8.44 15.44 11.59
CA SER A 8 -8.85 16.70 12.23
C SER A 8 -7.96 17.09 13.40
N ASP A 9 -7.66 16.14 14.28
CA ASP A 9 -6.86 16.37 15.48
C ASP A 9 -5.43 16.76 15.09
N LEU A 10 -4.80 16.04 14.15
CA LEU A 10 -3.45 16.38 13.67
C LEU A 10 -3.41 17.74 12.97
N LYS A 11 -4.43 18.08 12.18
CA LYS A 11 -4.55 19.40 11.55
C LYS A 11 -4.59 20.52 12.59
N GLU A 12 -5.34 20.36 13.68
CA GLU A 12 -5.38 21.37 14.75
C GLU A 12 -4.08 21.41 15.58
N ILE A 13 -3.48 20.25 15.89
CA ILE A 13 -2.19 20.16 16.61
C ILE A 13 -1.08 20.93 15.89
N TYR A 14 -1.08 20.91 14.55
CA TYR A 14 -0.03 21.48 13.71
C TYR A 14 -0.40 22.79 13.02
N LYS A 15 -1.56 23.37 13.35
CA LYS A 15 -2.02 24.63 12.79
C LYS A 15 -1.03 25.77 13.04
N GLY A 16 -0.60 26.41 11.97
CA GLY A 16 0.36 27.53 12.02
C GLY A 16 1.80 27.13 12.38
N LYS A 17 2.13 25.84 12.37
CA LYS A 17 3.50 25.34 12.56
C LYS A 17 4.13 25.00 11.20
N GLU A 18 5.43 25.23 11.07
CA GLU A 18 6.21 24.90 9.87
C GLU A 18 6.54 23.40 9.83
N VAL A 19 5.54 22.57 9.53
CA VAL A 19 5.70 21.09 9.47
C VAL A 19 6.20 20.59 8.14
N GLU A 20 5.87 21.25 7.04
CA GLU A 20 6.12 20.75 5.68
C GLU A 20 7.62 20.55 5.42
N GLU A 21 8.44 21.53 5.80
CA GLU A 21 9.89 21.46 5.64
C GLU A 21 10.53 20.40 6.55
N LYS A 22 10.04 20.25 7.78
CA LYS A 22 10.65 19.35 8.79
C LYS A 22 10.22 17.89 8.63
N PHE A 23 8.98 17.65 8.22
CA PHE A 23 8.42 16.31 8.10
C PHE A 23 8.34 15.84 6.65
N ASN A 24 8.51 16.74 5.68
CA ASN A 24 8.28 16.49 4.25
C ASN A 24 6.83 16.09 3.91
N PHE A 25 5.88 16.44 4.79
CA PHE A 25 4.45 16.33 4.57
C PHE A 25 3.69 17.32 5.46
N THR A 26 2.43 17.58 5.13
CA THR A 26 1.55 18.52 5.83
C THR A 26 0.23 17.89 6.25
N PHE A 27 -0.44 18.51 7.21
CA PHE A 27 -1.79 18.12 7.67
C PHE A 27 -2.88 19.03 7.11
N GLU A 28 -2.51 20.14 6.46
CA GLU A 28 -3.42 21.09 5.82
C GLU A 28 -3.02 21.27 4.35
N HIS A 29 -3.99 21.07 3.44
CA HIS A 29 -3.74 21.17 2.01
C HIS A 29 -4.82 22.02 1.32
N ARG A 30 -4.41 22.91 0.40
CA ARG A 30 -5.28 23.91 -0.25
C ARG A 30 -6.53 23.30 -0.91
N ASN A 31 -6.42 22.06 -1.41
CA ASN A 31 -7.50 21.33 -2.08
C ASN A 31 -7.90 20.03 -1.37
N GLU A 32 -7.65 19.92 -0.06
CA GLU A 32 -7.82 18.68 0.73
C GLU A 32 -9.15 17.98 0.43
N LYS A 33 -10.29 18.68 0.50
CA LYS A 33 -11.61 18.05 0.31
C LYS A 33 -11.78 17.43 -1.09
N LYS A 34 -11.24 18.08 -2.13
CA LYS A 34 -11.29 17.57 -3.50
C LYS A 34 -10.41 16.34 -3.65
N LEU A 35 -9.19 16.36 -3.10
CA LEU A 35 -8.32 15.19 -3.08
C LEU A 35 -8.97 14.02 -2.34
N LEU A 36 -9.53 14.29 -1.16
CA LEU A 36 -10.19 13.31 -0.30
C LEU A 36 -11.44 12.70 -0.98
N ILE A 37 -12.28 13.50 -1.64
CA ILE A 37 -13.42 12.95 -2.37
C ILE A 37 -12.98 12.18 -3.61
N ASN A 38 -11.93 12.63 -4.30
CA ASN A 38 -11.46 11.96 -5.50
C ASN A 38 -10.89 10.56 -5.22
N PHE A 39 -10.11 10.33 -4.16
CA PHE A 39 -9.60 8.97 -3.89
C PHE A 39 -10.74 8.01 -3.49
N LEU A 40 -11.73 8.49 -2.74
CA LEU A 40 -12.93 7.71 -2.40
C LEU A 40 -13.75 7.35 -3.65
N LYS A 41 -13.98 8.31 -4.55
CA LYS A 41 -14.60 8.06 -5.88
C LYS A 41 -13.77 7.07 -6.72
N LYS A 42 -12.46 6.97 -6.49
CA LYS A 42 -11.58 6.00 -7.15
C LYS A 42 -11.56 4.62 -6.48
N GLY A 43 -12.40 4.40 -5.47
CA GLY A 43 -12.59 3.10 -4.86
C GLY A 43 -11.68 2.80 -3.66
N PHE A 44 -10.89 3.77 -3.21
CA PHE A 44 -9.92 3.60 -2.14
C PHE A 44 -10.51 3.89 -0.75
N TRP A 45 -11.70 3.37 -0.45
CA TRP A 45 -12.29 3.49 0.90
C TRP A 45 -11.51 2.67 1.95
N SER A 46 -10.66 1.74 1.54
CA SER A 46 -9.86 0.85 2.38
C SER A 46 -8.61 1.51 2.98
N ILE A 47 -8.46 2.83 2.87
CA ILE A 47 -7.39 3.60 3.52
C ILE A 47 -7.98 4.74 4.35
N MET A 48 -7.34 5.05 5.48
CA MET A 48 -7.72 6.14 6.38
C MET A 48 -6.71 7.29 6.30
N PRO A 49 -7.05 8.41 5.65
CA PRO A 49 -6.12 9.51 5.42
C PRO A 49 -5.80 10.28 6.70
N PHE A 50 -4.57 10.77 6.83
CA PHE A 50 -4.13 11.61 7.95
C PHE A 50 -3.26 12.80 7.54
N GLY A 51 -2.66 12.81 6.34
CA GLY A 51 -1.79 13.90 5.89
C GLY A 51 -1.56 13.90 4.37
N PHE A 52 -0.70 14.80 3.90
CA PHE A 52 -0.40 14.98 2.48
C PHE A 52 1.09 15.19 2.23
N GLU A 53 1.64 14.46 1.25
CA GLU A 53 2.98 14.68 0.70
C GLU A 53 2.81 15.29 -0.70
N GLY A 54 2.93 16.62 -0.82
CA GLY A 54 2.47 17.35 -2.00
C GLY A 54 0.98 17.09 -2.26
N ASP A 55 0.63 16.64 -3.48
CA ASP A 55 -0.75 16.26 -3.85
C ASP A 55 -1.11 14.80 -3.50
N ASN A 56 -0.17 14.03 -2.95
CA ASN A 56 -0.41 12.63 -2.55
C ASN A 56 -1.00 12.55 -1.15
N ILE A 57 -1.86 11.56 -0.90
CA ILE A 57 -2.53 11.39 0.38
C ILE A 57 -1.78 10.33 1.19
N LEU A 58 -1.32 10.68 2.38
CA LEU A 58 -0.77 9.73 3.35
C LEU A 58 -1.91 9.16 4.19
N ALA A 59 -1.96 7.83 4.28
CA ALA A 59 -3.05 7.12 4.91
C ALA A 59 -2.61 5.83 5.59
N PHE A 60 -3.34 5.40 6.61
CA PHE A 60 -3.24 4.04 7.14
C PHE A 60 -3.95 3.09 6.20
N GLN A 61 -3.34 1.95 5.86
CA GLN A 61 -4.05 0.88 5.18
C GLN A 61 -4.93 0.13 6.18
N LEU A 62 -6.22 -0.03 5.88
CA LEU A 62 -7.12 -0.80 6.73
C LEU A 62 -6.92 -2.29 6.46
N ILE A 63 -6.32 -2.99 7.42
CA ILE A 63 -6.07 -4.43 7.36
C ILE A 63 -6.86 -5.10 8.48
N PRO A 64 -7.75 -6.06 8.17
CA PRO A 64 -8.48 -6.82 9.18
C PRO A 64 -7.57 -7.43 10.25
N HIS A 65 -8.06 -7.51 11.49
CA HIS A 65 -7.36 -8.07 12.66
C HIS A 65 -6.07 -7.36 13.11
N LYS A 66 -5.66 -6.26 12.46
CA LYS A 66 -4.51 -5.45 12.88
C LYS A 66 -4.95 -4.21 13.63
N ASN A 67 -4.20 -3.80 14.65
CA ASN A 67 -4.35 -2.48 15.26
C ASN A 67 -3.92 -1.41 14.26
N ILE A 68 -4.83 -0.50 13.92
CA ILE A 68 -4.61 0.50 12.85
C ILE A 68 -3.35 1.32 13.14
N TYR A 69 -3.16 1.79 14.36
CA TYR A 69 -2.07 2.73 14.66
C TYR A 69 -0.70 2.08 14.84
N ARG A 70 -0.64 0.77 15.12
CA ARG A 70 0.62 0.09 15.48
C ARG A 70 1.11 -0.90 14.43
N GLU A 71 0.18 -1.59 13.77
CA GLU A 71 0.48 -2.79 12.98
C GLU A 71 0.17 -2.64 11.49
N THR A 72 -0.47 -1.54 11.09
CA THR A 72 -0.79 -1.29 9.68
C THR A 72 0.23 -0.38 9.01
N PRO A 73 0.54 -0.62 7.74
CA PRO A 73 1.46 0.21 6.99
C PRO A 73 0.82 1.56 6.68
N ILE A 74 1.69 2.55 6.51
CA ILE A 74 1.32 3.82 5.90
C ILE A 74 1.50 3.69 4.40
N VAL A 75 0.48 4.08 3.65
CA VAL A 75 0.49 4.14 2.20
C VAL A 75 0.39 5.58 1.72
N SER A 76 0.97 5.85 0.56
CA SER A 76 0.82 7.09 -0.18
C SER A 76 -0.06 6.83 -1.40
N PHE A 77 -1.27 7.39 -1.42
CA PHE A 77 -2.11 7.38 -2.61
C PHE A 77 -1.54 8.39 -3.61
N ASN A 78 -0.97 7.86 -4.70
CA ASN A 78 -0.37 8.66 -5.73
C ASN A 78 -1.44 9.17 -6.69
N ASN A 79 -1.65 10.49 -6.72
CA ASN A 79 -2.72 11.09 -7.49
C ASN A 79 -2.52 10.98 -9.02
N THR A 80 -1.28 10.79 -9.48
CA THR A 80 -0.94 10.59 -10.90
C THR A 80 -1.22 9.16 -11.33
N TYR A 81 -0.74 8.18 -10.57
CA TYR A 81 -0.90 6.76 -10.93
C TYR A 81 -2.30 6.23 -10.60
N LYS A 82 -2.98 6.87 -9.63
CA LYS A 82 -4.25 6.41 -9.03
C LYS A 82 -4.10 5.03 -8.37
N GLU A 83 -3.01 4.86 -7.64
CA GLU A 83 -2.61 3.63 -6.95
C GLU A 83 -2.05 4.03 -5.57
N CYS A 84 -2.05 3.10 -4.62
CA CYS A 84 -1.43 3.25 -3.31
C CYS A 84 -0.09 2.51 -3.27
N PHE A 85 0.91 3.15 -2.68
CA PHE A 85 2.23 2.55 -2.48
C PHE A 85 2.60 2.61 -1.01
N MET A 86 3.04 1.49 -0.47
CA MET A 86 3.55 1.40 0.88
C MET A 86 4.71 2.37 1.05
N PHE A 87 4.51 3.31 1.99
CA PHE A 87 5.40 4.42 2.27
C PHE A 87 6.24 4.15 3.52
N ALA A 88 5.62 3.56 4.55
CA ALA A 88 6.29 3.20 5.79
C ALA A 88 5.63 1.97 6.43
N PRO A 89 6.36 1.17 7.23
CA PRO A 89 5.80 -0.04 7.87
C PRO A 89 4.70 0.25 8.89
N ASN A 90 4.70 1.45 9.47
CA ASN A 90 3.79 1.87 10.55
C ASN A 90 3.92 3.38 10.79
N ILE A 91 3.08 3.92 11.67
CA ILE A 91 3.01 5.36 11.92
C ILE A 91 4.32 5.95 12.46
N LYS A 92 5.04 5.21 13.33
CA LYS A 92 6.31 5.69 13.91
C LYS A 92 7.40 5.92 12.86
N ALA A 93 7.36 5.15 11.77
CA ALA A 93 8.33 5.25 10.69
C ALA A 93 7.99 6.35 9.67
N THR A 94 6.83 7.01 9.76
CA THR A 94 6.36 7.98 8.75
C THR A 94 7.34 9.14 8.56
N ILE A 95 7.67 9.86 9.63
CA ILE A 95 8.56 11.03 9.56
C ILE A 95 9.99 10.61 9.15
N PRO A 96 10.58 9.53 9.73
CA PRO A 96 11.88 9.01 9.27
C PRO A 96 11.90 8.64 7.78
N MET A 97 10.90 7.90 7.30
CA MET A 97 10.82 7.45 5.89
C MET A 97 10.57 8.61 4.93
N ALA A 98 9.82 9.64 5.35
CA ALA A 98 9.63 10.86 4.56
C ALA A 98 10.96 11.58 4.31
N ASN A 99 11.78 11.70 5.36
CA ASN A 99 13.09 12.33 5.30
C ASN A 99 14.14 11.49 4.55
N LEU A 100 14.02 10.16 4.57
CA LEU A 100 14.93 9.26 3.87
C LEU A 100 15.03 9.55 2.36
N LYS A 101 13.95 10.02 1.72
CA LYS A 101 13.95 10.39 0.29
C LYS A 101 14.95 11.51 -0.05
N PHE A 102 15.29 12.35 0.93
CA PHE A 102 16.25 13.44 0.76
C PHE A 102 17.69 13.00 1.05
N MET A 103 17.90 11.78 1.57
CA MET A 103 19.22 11.18 1.79
C MET A 103 19.84 10.62 0.49
N THR A 104 19.76 11.39 -0.59
CA THR A 104 20.31 11.03 -1.91
C THR A 104 21.52 11.88 -2.27
N ARG A 105 21.75 13.00 -1.59
CA ARG A 105 22.86 13.94 -1.84
C ARG A 105 23.33 14.57 -0.54
N LEU A 106 24.64 14.79 -0.43
CA LEU A 106 25.26 15.37 0.76
C LEU A 106 24.63 16.71 1.19
N ALA A 107 24.36 17.62 0.25
CA ALA A 107 23.78 18.93 0.58
C ALA A 107 22.40 18.82 1.26
N LEU A 108 21.53 17.95 0.76
CA LEU A 108 20.20 17.72 1.35
C LEU A 108 20.31 17.03 2.72
N ILE A 109 21.30 16.15 2.89
CA ILE A 109 21.58 15.51 4.17
C ILE A 109 22.07 16.54 5.20
N GLN A 110 22.92 17.48 4.79
CA GLN A 110 23.40 18.56 5.65
C GLN A 110 22.27 19.49 6.08
N GLU A 111 21.36 19.86 5.18
CA GLU A 111 20.13 20.59 5.52
C GLU A 111 19.33 19.83 6.58
N LEU A 112 19.12 18.53 6.40
CA LEU A 112 18.40 17.71 7.36
C LEU A 112 19.14 17.59 8.72
N GLN A 113 20.47 17.53 8.72
CA GLN A 113 21.31 17.51 9.92
C GLN A 113 21.18 18.81 10.73
N GLU A 114 21.10 19.96 10.06
CA GLU A 114 20.94 21.26 10.70
C GLU A 114 19.56 21.38 11.38
N GLU A 115 18.53 20.78 10.78
CA GLU A 115 17.15 20.91 11.22
C GLU A 115 16.67 19.80 12.17
N ILE A 116 17.46 18.74 12.37
CA ILE A 116 17.01 17.53 13.07
C ILE A 116 16.52 17.78 14.50
N ASN A 117 17.14 18.72 15.23
CA ASN A 117 16.73 19.02 16.60
C ASN A 117 15.35 19.70 16.64
N ASP A 118 15.07 20.58 15.69
CA ASP A 118 13.75 21.23 15.58
C ASP A 118 12.69 20.20 15.15
N ALA A 119 13.03 19.30 14.22
CA ALA A 119 12.16 18.19 13.83
C ALA A 119 11.85 17.25 15.02
N VAL A 120 12.84 16.95 15.88
CA VAL A 120 12.63 16.16 17.11
C VAL A 120 11.65 16.86 18.05
N VAL A 121 11.80 18.18 18.27
CA VAL A 121 10.89 18.93 19.13
C VAL A 121 9.48 18.98 18.54
N LEU A 122 9.36 19.23 17.23
CA LEU A 122 8.09 19.36 16.55
C LEU A 122 7.33 18.03 16.50
N SER A 123 8.04 16.92 16.25
CA SER A 123 7.46 15.57 16.11
C SER A 123 6.91 14.99 17.40
N LYS A 124 7.31 15.51 18.57
CA LYS A 124 6.82 15.03 19.86
C LYS A 124 5.30 14.98 19.93
N SER A 125 4.59 16.01 19.45
CA SER A 125 3.12 16.03 19.47
C SER A 125 2.50 14.95 18.57
N PHE A 126 3.19 14.52 17.51
CA PHE A 126 2.74 13.44 16.61
C PHE A 126 2.85 12.10 17.32
N PHE A 127 4.02 11.80 17.90
CA PHE A 127 4.24 10.55 18.61
C PHE A 127 3.41 10.45 19.90
N ASP A 128 3.28 11.56 20.66
CA ASP A 128 2.42 11.62 21.85
C ASP A 128 0.95 11.31 21.49
N TYR A 129 0.47 11.75 20.32
CA TYR A 129 -0.91 11.48 19.86
C TYR A 129 -1.15 9.99 19.58
N PHE A 130 -0.19 9.31 18.95
CA PHE A 130 -0.28 7.88 18.65
C PHE A 130 0.20 6.97 19.80
N GLY A 131 0.85 7.55 20.80
CA GLY A 131 1.34 6.88 22.01
C GLY A 131 2.57 6.01 21.79
N ASP A 132 3.35 6.23 20.71
CA ASP A 132 4.58 5.48 20.41
C ASP A 132 5.44 6.22 19.37
N GLY A 133 6.76 5.99 19.42
CA GLY A 133 7.77 6.51 18.47
C GLY A 133 8.54 7.76 18.91
N ASP A 134 9.64 8.03 18.22
CA ASP A 134 10.45 9.25 18.28
C ASP A 134 11.31 9.39 17.01
N LEU A 135 12.17 10.42 16.95
CA LEU A 135 13.17 10.59 15.88
C LEU A 135 14.59 10.26 16.33
N GLU A 136 14.78 9.53 17.43
CA GLU A 136 16.11 9.28 17.98
C GLU A 136 16.96 8.44 17.02
N PHE A 137 16.38 7.40 16.39
CA PHE A 137 17.08 6.64 15.37
C PHE A 137 17.52 7.50 14.20
N LEU A 138 16.60 8.33 13.65
CA LEU A 138 16.93 9.24 12.54
C LEU A 138 18.07 10.20 12.93
N LYS A 139 18.00 10.77 14.13
CA LYS A 139 19.03 11.67 14.66
C LYS A 139 20.38 10.98 14.81
N GLN A 140 20.42 9.80 15.43
CA GLN A 140 21.64 9.02 15.56
C GLN A 140 22.20 8.62 14.20
N PHE A 141 21.33 8.23 13.27
CA PHE A 141 21.72 7.87 11.91
C PHE A 141 22.39 9.04 11.18
N LEU A 142 21.80 10.24 11.27
CA LEU A 142 22.32 11.46 10.64
C LEU A 142 23.61 11.98 11.26
N LEU A 143 23.77 11.84 12.58
CA LEU A 143 24.91 12.40 13.32
C LEU A 143 26.05 11.39 13.57
N SER A 144 25.87 10.13 13.17
CA SER A 144 26.87 9.07 13.31
C SER A 144 28.08 9.33 12.43
N GLU A 145 29.28 9.22 12.99
CA GLU A 145 30.55 9.27 12.25
C GLU A 145 30.62 8.19 11.16
N LEU A 146 30.11 6.98 11.44
CA LEU A 146 30.10 5.85 10.49
C LEU A 146 29.29 6.15 9.23
N ASN A 147 28.25 6.99 9.34
CA ASN A 147 27.42 7.34 8.19
C ASN A 147 27.94 8.58 7.45
N GLN A 148 28.82 9.41 8.04
CA GLN A 148 29.35 10.59 7.35
C GLN A 148 30.09 10.21 6.06
N GLU A 149 30.89 9.14 6.09
CA GLU A 149 31.58 8.62 4.90
C GLU A 149 30.58 8.16 3.82
N ARG A 150 29.48 7.51 4.23
CA ARG A 150 28.43 7.05 3.31
C ARG A 150 27.66 8.22 2.70
N PHE A 151 27.51 9.33 3.42
CA PHE A 151 26.79 10.52 2.94
C PHE A 151 27.52 11.25 1.82
N GLU A 152 28.85 11.17 1.75
CA GLU A 152 29.62 11.72 0.62
C GLU A 152 29.20 11.09 -0.72
N ASN A 153 28.78 9.81 -0.70
CA ASN A 153 28.31 9.06 -1.86
C ASN A 153 26.87 8.55 -1.69
N ALA A 154 26.01 9.35 -1.05
CA ALA A 154 24.67 8.93 -0.62
C ALA A 154 23.79 8.26 -1.70
N ASP A 155 23.92 8.64 -2.99
CA ASP A 155 23.15 8.02 -4.07
C ASP A 155 23.50 6.54 -4.29
N GLU A 156 24.75 6.15 -4.04
CA GLU A 156 25.20 4.75 -4.11
C GLU A 156 24.63 3.94 -2.94
N TYR A 157 24.51 4.54 -1.76
CA TYR A 157 24.07 3.89 -0.52
C TYR A 157 22.54 3.95 -0.28
N LYS A 158 21.76 4.61 -1.14
CA LYS A 158 20.33 4.88 -0.88
C LYS A 158 19.48 3.63 -0.62
N GLU A 159 19.77 2.54 -1.32
CA GLU A 159 19.04 1.28 -1.17
C GLU A 159 19.40 0.59 0.15
N GLU A 160 20.65 0.71 0.58
CA GLU A 160 21.09 0.20 1.88
C GLU A 160 20.50 1.03 3.03
N PHE A 161 20.45 2.35 2.89
CA PHE A 161 19.73 3.21 3.83
C PHE A 161 18.25 2.81 3.93
N TYR A 162 17.59 2.55 2.80
CA TYR A 162 16.21 2.05 2.76
C TYR A 162 16.05 0.73 3.53
N LYS A 163 16.92 -0.25 3.25
CA LYS A 163 16.95 -1.55 3.95
C LYS A 163 17.18 -1.39 5.46
N GLU A 164 18.09 -0.52 5.88
CA GLU A 164 18.38 -0.25 7.30
C GLU A 164 17.18 0.37 8.01
N PHE A 165 16.53 1.37 7.40
CA PHE A 165 15.33 2.00 7.98
C PHE A 165 14.19 1.00 8.10
N TRP A 166 13.92 0.21 7.06
CA TRP A 166 12.89 -0.83 7.11
C TRP A 166 13.21 -1.89 8.17
N THR A 167 14.46 -2.33 8.25
CA THR A 167 14.90 -3.30 9.27
C THR A 167 14.74 -2.74 10.68
N HIS A 168 15.05 -1.45 10.90
CA HIS A 168 14.88 -0.82 12.20
C HIS A 168 13.40 -0.70 12.61
N TYR A 169 12.55 -0.19 11.72
CA TYR A 169 11.15 0.10 12.06
C TYR A 169 10.20 -1.10 11.94
N TYR A 170 10.64 -2.18 11.27
CA TYR A 170 9.90 -3.42 11.06
C TYR A 170 10.83 -4.64 11.21
N ASP A 171 11.50 -4.76 12.36
CA ASP A 171 12.35 -5.91 12.70
C ASP A 171 11.52 -7.16 13.03
N THR A 172 10.96 -7.78 11.98
CA THR A 172 10.18 -9.00 12.10
C THR A 172 10.79 -10.14 11.28
N SER A 173 10.33 -11.37 11.55
CA SER A 173 10.80 -12.54 10.81
C SER A 173 10.41 -12.46 9.32
N GLU A 174 9.24 -11.89 9.06
CA GLU A 174 8.65 -11.71 7.74
C GLU A 174 9.43 -10.68 6.93
N ASN A 175 9.84 -9.57 7.56
CA ASN A 175 10.68 -8.56 6.92
C ASN A 175 12.04 -9.12 6.50
N LYS A 176 12.69 -9.91 7.37
CA LYS A 176 13.97 -10.55 7.05
C LYS A 176 13.85 -11.47 5.83
N LYS A 177 12.81 -12.31 5.80
CA LYS A 177 12.50 -13.18 4.65
C LYS A 177 12.25 -12.38 3.37
N ALA A 178 11.55 -11.25 3.47
CA ALA A 178 11.28 -10.38 2.32
C ALA A 178 12.58 -9.81 1.74
N PHE A 179 13.46 -9.26 2.59
CA PHE A 179 14.74 -8.72 2.13
C PHE A 179 15.71 -9.80 1.62
N GLU A 180 15.68 -11.01 2.18
CA GLU A 180 16.42 -12.16 1.62
C GLU A 180 15.92 -12.53 0.21
N LEU A 181 14.61 -12.50 -0.02
CA LEU A 181 14.04 -12.67 -1.35
C LEU A 181 14.46 -11.53 -2.28
N PHE A 182 14.42 -10.28 -1.82
CA PHE A 182 14.85 -9.12 -2.60
C PHE A 182 16.32 -9.22 -3.01
N ASP A 183 17.21 -9.63 -2.10
CA ASP A 183 18.62 -9.85 -2.39
C ASP A 183 18.79 -10.85 -3.54
N LYS A 184 18.06 -11.98 -3.52
CA LYS A 184 18.08 -12.97 -4.62
C LYS A 184 17.53 -12.41 -5.93
N LEU A 185 16.45 -11.63 -5.86
CA LEU A 185 15.81 -11.01 -7.03
C LEU A 185 16.68 -9.94 -7.68
N ILE A 186 17.46 -9.19 -6.91
CA ILE A 186 18.40 -8.16 -7.39
C ILE A 186 19.65 -8.83 -7.99
N GLN A 187 20.22 -9.82 -7.29
CA GLN A 187 21.41 -10.55 -7.76
C GLN A 187 21.14 -11.39 -9.02
N GLY A 188 19.91 -11.91 -9.15
CA GLY A 188 19.53 -12.79 -10.24
C GLY A 188 18.32 -12.27 -11.00
N SER A 189 18.56 -11.60 -12.14
CA SER A 189 17.48 -11.20 -13.06
C SER A 189 16.65 -12.39 -13.57
N MET A 190 17.26 -13.59 -13.55
CA MET A 190 16.66 -14.89 -13.89
C MET A 190 16.24 -15.74 -12.66
N TYR A 191 16.29 -15.21 -11.43
CA TYR A 191 15.75 -15.90 -10.25
C TYR A 191 14.22 -15.74 -10.14
N LEU A 192 13.50 -16.84 -10.08
CA LEU A 192 12.07 -16.90 -9.73
C LEU A 192 11.94 -18.04 -8.70
N PRO A 193 11.44 -17.79 -7.49
CA PRO A 193 11.34 -18.81 -6.45
C PRO A 193 10.34 -19.91 -6.85
N GLU A 194 10.55 -21.12 -6.34
CA GLU A 194 9.57 -22.19 -6.48
C GLU A 194 8.34 -21.89 -5.64
N PHE A 195 7.19 -22.49 -5.99
CA PHE A 195 5.92 -22.12 -5.36
C PHE A 195 5.86 -22.42 -3.86
N GLU A 196 6.53 -23.47 -3.37
CA GLU A 196 6.58 -23.76 -1.92
C GLU A 196 7.21 -22.61 -1.12
N ASP A 197 8.10 -21.83 -1.75
CA ASP A 197 8.66 -20.61 -1.15
C ASP A 197 7.65 -19.44 -1.15
N VAL A 198 6.62 -19.46 -2.01
CA VAL A 198 5.64 -18.37 -2.21
C VAL A 198 4.48 -18.43 -1.20
N ASP A 199 4.24 -19.59 -0.58
CA ASP A 199 3.31 -19.73 0.56
C ASP A 199 3.90 -19.14 1.86
N THR A 200 5.13 -18.62 1.79
CA THR A 200 5.76 -17.88 2.89
C THR A 200 5.00 -16.58 3.16
N ASP A 201 4.68 -16.35 4.43
CA ASP A 201 4.20 -15.05 4.89
C ASP A 201 5.37 -14.04 4.94
N TYR A 202 5.32 -13.04 4.08
CA TYR A 202 6.22 -11.89 4.03
C TYR A 202 5.63 -10.65 4.73
N GLY A 203 4.55 -10.83 5.49
CA GLY A 203 3.95 -9.78 6.31
C GLY A 203 3.43 -8.64 5.44
N LEU A 204 3.90 -7.42 5.71
CA LEU A 204 3.51 -6.23 4.95
C LEU A 204 3.90 -6.28 3.47
N TRP A 205 4.90 -7.08 3.12
CA TRP A 205 5.43 -7.18 1.76
C TRP A 205 4.65 -8.13 0.86
N ASN A 206 3.69 -8.89 1.39
CA ASN A 206 2.97 -9.92 0.63
C ASN A 206 2.38 -9.40 -0.69
N ASN A 207 1.78 -8.22 -0.65
CA ASN A 207 1.16 -7.62 -1.82
C ASN A 207 2.20 -7.23 -2.89
N TYR A 208 3.24 -6.49 -2.46
CA TYR A 208 4.35 -6.09 -3.33
C TYR A 208 5.07 -7.28 -3.96
N ILE A 209 5.45 -8.28 -3.15
CA ILE A 209 6.12 -9.50 -3.61
C ILE A 209 5.24 -10.25 -4.61
N GLY A 210 3.93 -10.37 -4.35
CA GLY A 210 3.00 -11.00 -5.29
C GLY A 210 3.02 -10.33 -6.67
N ASN A 211 2.94 -9.00 -6.70
CA ASN A 211 3.00 -8.23 -7.94
C ASN A 211 4.35 -8.40 -8.66
N VAL A 212 5.47 -8.28 -7.93
CA VAL A 212 6.83 -8.40 -8.47
C VAL A 212 7.08 -9.78 -9.07
N LEU A 213 6.70 -10.85 -8.35
CA LEU A 213 6.90 -12.21 -8.82
C LEU A 213 6.02 -12.52 -10.03
N ALA A 214 4.76 -12.04 -10.06
CA ALA A 214 3.90 -12.18 -11.23
C ALA A 214 4.45 -11.43 -12.45
N LYS A 215 4.89 -10.18 -12.27
CA LYS A 215 5.52 -9.39 -13.34
C LYS A 215 6.77 -10.07 -13.88
N ARG A 216 7.62 -10.60 -12.99
CA ARG A 216 8.84 -11.31 -13.35
C ARG A 216 8.54 -12.62 -14.07
N ALA A 217 7.56 -13.39 -13.62
CA ALA A 217 7.08 -14.59 -14.33
C ALA A 217 6.57 -14.23 -15.73
N TYR A 218 5.81 -13.15 -15.88
CA TYR A 218 5.29 -12.68 -17.16
C TYR A 218 6.40 -12.26 -18.13
N SER A 219 7.45 -11.59 -17.65
CA SER A 219 8.59 -11.18 -18.48
C SER A 219 9.45 -12.34 -19.02
N ARG A 220 9.22 -13.59 -18.56
CA ARG A 220 10.08 -14.73 -18.89
C ARG A 220 9.42 -15.68 -19.88
N ILE A 221 9.94 -15.67 -21.11
CA ILE A 221 9.47 -16.55 -22.18
C ILE A 221 9.95 -18.01 -21.96
N THR A 222 11.02 -18.25 -21.19
CA THR A 222 11.70 -19.56 -21.11
C THR A 222 11.33 -20.46 -19.93
N VAL A 223 10.62 -19.95 -18.92
CA VAL A 223 10.06 -20.81 -17.85
C VAL A 223 8.87 -21.56 -18.43
N GLU A 224 8.67 -22.83 -18.09
CA GLU A 224 7.48 -23.56 -18.53
C GLU A 224 6.22 -22.86 -18.00
N ASP A 225 5.19 -22.71 -18.83
CA ASP A 225 3.99 -21.95 -18.46
C ASP A 225 3.27 -22.53 -17.23
N LYS A 226 3.43 -23.84 -17.00
CA LYS A 226 2.92 -24.56 -15.82
C LYS A 226 3.51 -24.06 -14.49
N ASP A 227 4.66 -23.39 -14.49
CA ASP A 227 5.32 -22.90 -13.29
C ASP A 227 5.03 -21.39 -13.07
N LYS A 228 4.59 -20.68 -14.11
CA LYS A 228 4.26 -19.24 -14.05
C LYS A 228 2.89 -18.96 -13.47
N TRP A 229 1.88 -19.78 -13.80
CA TRP A 229 0.48 -19.50 -13.47
C TRP A 229 0.25 -19.34 -11.96
N LYS A 230 1.04 -20.03 -11.13
CA LYS A 230 0.90 -19.93 -9.67
C LYS A 230 1.25 -18.54 -9.14
N HIS A 231 2.28 -17.90 -9.72
CA HIS A 231 2.61 -16.51 -9.39
C HIS A 231 1.52 -15.55 -9.85
N TYR A 232 0.97 -15.77 -11.05
CA TYR A 232 -0.17 -14.99 -11.55
C TYR A 232 -1.37 -15.15 -10.62
N TRP A 233 -1.67 -16.37 -10.20
CA TRP A 233 -2.81 -16.68 -9.37
C TRP A 233 -2.68 -16.06 -7.98
N ARG A 234 -1.48 -16.11 -7.38
CA ARG A 234 -1.20 -15.41 -6.12
C ARG A 234 -1.41 -13.91 -6.26
N CYS A 235 -0.88 -13.29 -7.31
CA CYS A 235 -1.09 -11.87 -7.60
C CYS A 235 -2.57 -11.52 -7.78
N ALA A 236 -3.34 -12.38 -8.45
CA ALA A 236 -4.76 -12.18 -8.72
C ALA A 236 -5.67 -12.26 -7.46
N GLN A 237 -5.20 -12.89 -6.38
CA GLN A 237 -5.92 -12.94 -5.10
C GLN A 237 -5.64 -11.74 -4.18
N LEU A 238 -4.60 -10.97 -4.48
CA LEU A 238 -4.18 -9.83 -3.67
C LEU A 238 -5.05 -8.58 -3.98
N PRO A 239 -5.16 -7.63 -3.04
CA PRO A 239 -5.94 -6.42 -3.27
C PRO A 239 -5.34 -5.57 -4.40
N HIS A 240 -6.15 -5.29 -5.42
CA HIS A 240 -5.72 -4.45 -6.55
C HIS A 240 -5.68 -2.98 -6.14
N GLY A 241 -4.83 -2.19 -6.78
CA GLY A 241 -4.66 -0.78 -6.44
C GLY A 241 -3.49 -0.48 -5.50
N PHE A 242 -2.75 -1.51 -5.07
CA PHE A 242 -1.72 -1.41 -4.05
C PHE A 242 -0.41 -2.04 -4.52
N ASP A 243 0.71 -1.37 -4.24
CA ASP A 243 2.10 -1.85 -4.39
C ASP A 243 2.39 -2.54 -5.73
N CYS A 244 1.79 -2.06 -6.81
CA CYS A 244 2.08 -2.59 -8.13
C CYS A 244 3.32 -1.93 -8.69
N ASP A 245 4.36 -2.72 -8.96
CA ASP A 245 5.56 -2.29 -9.65
C ASP A 245 5.60 -2.94 -11.05
N ASP A 246 5.74 -2.12 -12.08
CA ASP A 246 5.81 -2.54 -13.48
C ASP A 246 7.23 -2.55 -14.08
N ASN A 247 8.26 -2.23 -13.28
CA ASN A 247 9.67 -2.20 -13.68
C ASN A 247 10.39 -3.53 -13.39
N SER A 248 11.64 -3.62 -13.85
CA SER A 248 12.55 -4.67 -13.42
C SER A 248 12.90 -4.46 -11.94
N PHE A 249 12.63 -5.47 -11.10
CA PHE A 249 13.03 -5.46 -9.70
C PHE A 249 14.55 -5.47 -9.59
N GLU A 250 15.13 -4.29 -9.43
CA GLU A 250 16.57 -4.01 -9.37
C GLU A 250 16.97 -3.28 -8.07
N LYS A 251 15.98 -2.88 -7.26
CA LYS A 251 16.12 -2.03 -6.07
C LYS A 251 15.14 -2.49 -4.99
N TYR A 252 15.39 -2.13 -3.73
CA TYR A 252 14.47 -2.39 -2.63
C TYR A 252 13.31 -1.40 -2.60
N THR A 253 13.56 -0.17 -3.03
CA THR A 253 12.53 0.88 -3.15
C THR A 253 11.43 0.47 -4.12
N ILE A 254 10.17 0.69 -3.72
CA ILE A 254 9.00 0.35 -4.54
C ILE A 254 8.92 1.34 -5.71
N HIS A 255 8.91 0.85 -6.95
CA HIS A 255 8.63 1.70 -8.11
C HIS A 255 7.12 1.84 -8.36
N LEU A 256 6.74 2.93 -9.02
CA LEU A 256 5.35 3.24 -9.33
C LEU A 256 4.92 2.51 -10.60
N GLY A 257 3.92 1.64 -10.47
CA GLY A 257 3.27 0.94 -11.58
C GLY A 257 1.75 0.94 -11.47
N HIS A 258 1.07 0.15 -12.32
CA HIS A 258 -0.40 0.11 -12.39
C HIS A 258 -0.94 -1.32 -12.29
N SER A 259 -1.73 -1.61 -11.24
CA SER A 259 -2.35 -2.95 -11.09
C SER A 259 -3.17 -3.35 -12.31
N SER A 260 -3.92 -2.41 -12.91
CA SER A 260 -4.74 -2.71 -14.09
C SER A 260 -3.95 -3.22 -15.29
N PHE A 261 -2.73 -2.72 -15.51
CA PHE A 261 -1.90 -3.16 -16.63
C PHE A 261 -1.33 -4.56 -16.37
N LEU A 262 -0.79 -4.79 -15.17
CA LEU A 262 -0.27 -6.10 -14.76
C LEU A 262 -1.38 -7.17 -14.81
N LEU A 263 -2.55 -6.87 -14.23
CA LEU A 263 -3.67 -7.80 -14.17
C LEU A 263 -4.25 -8.12 -15.54
N ASN A 264 -4.37 -7.12 -16.42
CA ASN A 264 -4.77 -7.38 -17.80
C ASN A 264 -3.78 -8.34 -18.49
N SER A 265 -2.48 -8.13 -18.28
CA SER A 265 -1.43 -8.96 -18.90
C SER A 265 -1.46 -10.40 -18.40
N ILE A 266 -1.63 -10.62 -17.09
CA ILE A 266 -1.69 -11.98 -16.53
C ILE A 266 -3.05 -12.65 -16.77
N SER A 267 -4.14 -11.88 -16.91
CA SER A 267 -5.49 -12.43 -17.15
C SER A 267 -5.58 -13.22 -18.45
N GLU A 268 -4.81 -12.83 -19.48
CA GLU A 268 -4.70 -13.57 -20.74
C GLU A 268 -4.10 -14.97 -20.58
N SER A 269 -3.37 -15.21 -19.47
CA SER A 269 -2.79 -16.52 -19.16
C SER A 269 -3.78 -17.50 -18.50
N PHE A 270 -4.97 -17.03 -18.13
CA PHE A 270 -6.06 -17.87 -17.62
C PHE A 270 -7.01 -18.24 -18.76
N ASP A 271 -6.49 -19.03 -19.71
CA ASP A 271 -7.28 -19.72 -20.73
C ASP A 271 -7.49 -21.18 -20.33
N SER A 272 -8.77 -21.52 -20.11
CA SER A 272 -9.39 -22.69 -19.46
C SER A 272 -8.84 -24.11 -19.73
N GLY A 273 -7.78 -24.29 -20.50
CA GLY A 273 -7.16 -25.58 -20.83
C GLY A 273 -5.97 -25.98 -19.96
N TRP A 274 -5.29 -25.06 -19.27
CA TRP A 274 -3.98 -25.32 -18.64
C TRP A 274 -3.92 -25.15 -17.11
N GLU A 275 -4.99 -24.65 -16.51
CA GLU A 275 -5.05 -24.40 -15.06
C GLU A 275 -5.46 -25.65 -14.28
N SER A 276 -4.98 -25.73 -13.05
CA SER A 276 -5.41 -26.76 -12.11
C SER A 276 -6.92 -26.65 -11.85
N GLU A 277 -7.56 -27.78 -11.61
CA GLU A 277 -8.97 -27.84 -11.18
C GLU A 277 -9.26 -27.01 -9.94
N GLU A 278 -8.26 -26.82 -9.08
CA GLU A 278 -8.36 -26.01 -7.87
C GLU A 278 -8.55 -24.52 -8.19
N VAL A 279 -7.78 -23.99 -9.14
CA VAL A 279 -7.89 -22.60 -9.59
C VAL A 279 -9.26 -22.35 -10.22
N LYS A 280 -9.69 -23.23 -11.13
CA LYS A 280 -10.96 -23.10 -11.84
C LYS A 280 -12.19 -23.11 -10.92
N LYS A 281 -12.07 -23.78 -9.76
CA LYS A 281 -13.12 -23.85 -8.75
C LYS A 281 -13.09 -22.69 -7.76
N HIS A 282 -12.01 -21.90 -7.74
CA HIS A 282 -11.90 -20.80 -6.81
C HIS A 282 -12.86 -19.66 -7.17
N PRO A 283 -13.53 -19.01 -6.20
CA PRO A 283 -14.54 -17.98 -6.48
C PRO A 283 -14.05 -16.81 -7.34
N LEU A 284 -12.76 -16.46 -7.25
CA LEU A 284 -12.16 -15.36 -8.03
C LEU A 284 -11.92 -15.70 -9.50
N PHE A 285 -11.93 -16.97 -9.92
CA PHE A 285 -11.50 -17.38 -11.26
C PHE A 285 -12.24 -16.64 -12.37
N GLU A 286 -13.57 -16.62 -12.30
CA GLU A 286 -14.44 -15.94 -13.28
C GLU A 286 -14.12 -14.44 -13.36
N ALA A 287 -13.80 -13.82 -12.23
CA ALA A 287 -13.45 -12.40 -12.18
C ALA A 287 -12.12 -12.10 -12.85
N ILE A 288 -11.12 -12.99 -12.71
CA ILE A 288 -9.80 -12.83 -13.32
C ILE A 288 -9.86 -13.06 -14.83
N GLU A 289 -10.57 -14.09 -15.27
CA GLU A 289 -10.81 -14.37 -16.68
C GLU A 289 -11.52 -13.19 -17.38
N ALA A 290 -12.47 -12.57 -16.69
CA ALA A 290 -13.22 -11.44 -17.21
C ALA A 290 -12.39 -10.16 -17.41
N ILE A 291 -11.32 -9.93 -16.63
CA ILE A 291 -10.46 -8.75 -16.78
C ILE A 291 -9.91 -8.66 -18.22
N GLY A 292 -9.42 -9.77 -18.76
CA GLY A 292 -8.82 -9.81 -20.11
C GLY A 292 -9.85 -9.93 -21.24
N LYS A 293 -11.05 -10.42 -20.94
CA LYS A 293 -12.09 -10.70 -21.96
C LYS A 293 -13.13 -9.59 -22.10
N ILE A 294 -13.39 -8.83 -21.04
CA ILE A 294 -14.44 -7.81 -21.00
C ILE A 294 -13.80 -6.42 -21.11
N GLY A 295 -13.98 -5.77 -22.25
CA GLY A 295 -13.59 -4.38 -22.43
C GLY A 295 -14.28 -3.47 -21.41
N GLY A 296 -13.51 -2.88 -20.50
CA GLY A 296 -14.02 -2.00 -19.45
C GLY A 296 -14.66 -2.73 -18.27
N TYR A 297 -14.08 -3.87 -17.86
CA TYR A 297 -14.43 -4.61 -16.65
C TYR A 297 -14.61 -3.69 -15.42
N ALA A 298 -15.71 -3.89 -14.69
CA ALA A 298 -16.15 -2.98 -13.63
C ALA A 298 -15.93 -3.54 -12.21
N GLY A 299 -15.60 -4.82 -12.05
CA GLY A 299 -15.43 -5.44 -10.72
C GLY A 299 -16.66 -6.19 -10.17
N ASP A 300 -17.76 -6.28 -10.93
CA ASP A 300 -18.99 -6.96 -10.53
C ASP A 300 -18.77 -8.46 -10.18
N LEU A 301 -17.95 -9.15 -10.97
CA LEU A 301 -17.60 -10.55 -10.68
C LEU A 301 -16.72 -10.70 -9.42
N HIS A 302 -15.94 -9.69 -9.04
CA HIS A 302 -15.23 -9.71 -7.74
C HIS A 302 -16.22 -9.59 -6.58
N ILE A 303 -17.33 -8.83 -6.71
CA ILE A 303 -18.38 -8.78 -5.68
C ILE A 303 -19.03 -10.16 -5.52
N LYS A 304 -19.36 -10.82 -6.64
CA LYS A 304 -19.90 -12.19 -6.62
C LYS A 304 -18.93 -13.14 -5.90
N ALA A 305 -17.64 -13.07 -6.23
CA ALA A 305 -16.61 -13.86 -5.58
C ALA A 305 -16.51 -13.56 -4.07
N ALA A 306 -16.57 -12.29 -3.67
CA ALA A 306 -16.51 -11.87 -2.27
C ALA A 306 -17.64 -12.52 -1.44
N VAL A 307 -18.87 -12.50 -1.95
CA VAL A 307 -20.03 -13.12 -1.28
C VAL A 307 -19.84 -14.63 -1.12
N THR A 308 -19.34 -15.32 -2.14
CA THR A 308 -19.06 -16.76 -2.08
C THR A 308 -17.93 -17.07 -1.10
N LEU A 309 -16.85 -16.27 -1.08
CA LEU A 309 -15.73 -16.40 -0.14
C LEU A 309 -16.20 -16.27 1.32
N GLU A 310 -17.04 -15.29 1.61
CA GLU A 310 -17.62 -15.11 2.94
C GLU A 310 -18.54 -16.27 3.32
N LYS A 311 -19.57 -16.57 2.49
CA LYS A 311 -20.68 -17.43 2.88
C LYS A 311 -20.42 -18.92 2.72
N GLU A 312 -19.66 -19.30 1.70
CA GLU A 312 -19.46 -20.71 1.33
C GLU A 312 -18.08 -21.21 1.76
N HIS A 313 -17.06 -20.34 1.75
CA HIS A 313 -15.69 -20.70 2.12
C HIS A 313 -15.28 -20.25 3.54
N ASN A 314 -16.09 -19.41 4.20
CA ASN A 314 -15.76 -18.82 5.51
C ASN A 314 -14.39 -18.13 5.51
N ASP A 315 -14.07 -17.45 4.41
CA ASP A 315 -12.84 -16.68 4.20
C ASP A 315 -13.14 -15.17 4.18
N PRO A 316 -13.20 -14.52 5.37
CA PRO A 316 -13.48 -13.09 5.43
C PRO A 316 -12.34 -12.22 4.90
N ILE A 317 -11.11 -12.73 4.86
CA ILE A 317 -9.95 -11.98 4.34
C ILE A 317 -9.95 -12.01 2.81
N GLY A 318 -10.21 -13.16 2.21
CA GLY A 318 -10.45 -13.26 0.77
C GLY A 318 -11.63 -12.40 0.34
N CYS A 319 -12.73 -12.39 1.11
CA CYS A 319 -13.86 -11.48 0.87
C CYS A 319 -13.43 -10.00 0.90
N TRP A 320 -12.69 -9.58 1.93
CA TRP A 320 -12.18 -8.21 2.05
C TRP A 320 -11.30 -7.80 0.85
N ASN A 321 -10.34 -8.65 0.45
CA ASN A 321 -9.48 -8.39 -0.69
C ASN A 321 -10.27 -8.31 -2.00
N ALA A 322 -11.24 -9.21 -2.20
CA ALA A 322 -12.11 -9.20 -3.36
C ALA A 322 -12.96 -7.92 -3.44
N LEU A 323 -13.47 -7.40 -2.31
CA LEU A 323 -14.19 -6.12 -2.26
C LEU A 323 -13.30 -4.92 -2.59
N ILE A 324 -12.04 -4.91 -2.13
CA ILE A 324 -11.07 -3.87 -2.52
C ILE A 324 -10.83 -3.91 -4.02
N SER A 325 -10.56 -5.10 -4.57
CA SER A 325 -10.34 -5.30 -6.00
C SER A 325 -11.55 -4.91 -6.85
N ALA A 326 -12.77 -5.25 -6.41
CA ALA A 326 -14.01 -4.82 -7.05
C ALA A 326 -14.11 -3.29 -7.10
N SER A 327 -13.89 -2.65 -5.96
CA SER A 327 -13.95 -1.19 -5.82
C SER A 327 -12.90 -0.46 -6.66
N TYR A 328 -11.69 -1.01 -6.76
CA TYR A 328 -10.62 -0.49 -7.62
C TYR A 328 -11.06 -0.44 -9.10
N TRP A 329 -11.59 -1.55 -9.62
CA TRP A 329 -12.05 -1.64 -11.01
C TRP A 329 -13.26 -0.72 -11.26
N ALA A 330 -14.20 -0.67 -10.32
CA ALA A 330 -15.34 0.24 -10.35
C ALA A 330 -14.90 1.71 -10.42
N GLY A 331 -13.96 2.11 -9.56
CA GLY A 331 -13.41 3.45 -9.50
C GLY A 331 -12.60 3.84 -10.75
N LYS A 332 -11.88 2.90 -11.36
CA LYS A 332 -11.22 3.11 -12.67
C LYS A 332 -12.23 3.36 -13.77
N ARG A 333 -13.34 2.60 -13.79
CA ARG A 333 -14.43 2.76 -14.77
C ARG A 333 -15.28 4.02 -14.53
N GLY A 334 -15.29 4.54 -13.30
CA GLY A 334 -16.19 5.62 -12.89
C GLY A 334 -17.59 5.12 -12.50
N ASP A 335 -17.71 3.86 -12.10
CA ASP A 335 -18.95 3.24 -11.63
C ASP A 335 -19.15 3.48 -10.13
N MET A 336 -19.70 4.64 -9.77
CA MET A 336 -19.79 5.06 -8.36
C MET A 336 -20.78 4.22 -7.56
N ASP A 337 -21.85 3.74 -8.19
CA ASP A 337 -22.84 2.88 -7.51
C ASP A 337 -22.19 1.57 -7.06
N LEU A 338 -21.30 1.02 -7.89
CA LEU A 338 -20.57 -0.20 -7.56
C LEU A 338 -19.50 0.05 -6.48
N VAL A 339 -18.80 1.21 -6.51
CA VAL A 339 -17.89 1.62 -5.42
C VAL A 339 -18.65 1.73 -4.08
N GLU A 340 -19.80 2.40 -4.07
CA GLU A 340 -20.65 2.57 -2.89
C GLU A 340 -21.16 1.22 -2.37
N MET A 341 -21.51 0.29 -3.27
CA MET A 341 -21.91 -1.07 -2.92
C MET A 341 -20.77 -1.86 -2.26
N CYS A 342 -19.57 -1.88 -2.85
CA CYS A 342 -18.40 -2.55 -2.26
C CYS A 342 -18.09 -2.03 -0.87
N TRP A 343 -18.18 -0.70 -0.69
CA TRP A 343 -17.97 -0.05 0.59
C TRP A 343 -19.03 -0.45 1.63
N GLY A 344 -20.31 -0.44 1.26
CA GLY A 344 -21.39 -0.90 2.13
C GLY A 344 -21.20 -2.35 2.59
N LEU A 345 -20.82 -3.24 1.67
CA LEU A 345 -20.50 -4.65 1.98
C LEU A 345 -19.30 -4.77 2.92
N ALA A 346 -18.26 -3.93 2.78
CA ALA A 346 -17.12 -3.92 3.69
C ALA A 346 -17.48 -3.43 5.11
N ILE A 347 -18.42 -2.47 5.22
CA ILE A 347 -18.96 -2.01 6.51
C ILE A 347 -19.75 -3.15 7.19
N ASP A 348 -20.53 -3.91 6.42
CA ASP A 348 -21.28 -5.06 6.93
C ASP A 348 -20.36 -6.21 7.35
N LEU A 349 -19.37 -6.55 6.51
CA LEU A 349 -18.37 -7.58 6.80
C LEU A 349 -17.59 -7.25 8.07
N SER A 350 -17.10 -6.01 8.20
CA SER A 350 -16.36 -5.57 9.40
C SER A 350 -17.21 -5.62 10.67
N ARG A 351 -18.51 -5.35 10.58
CA ARG A 351 -19.45 -5.53 11.70
C ARG A 351 -19.65 -7.00 12.04
N THR A 352 -19.89 -7.85 11.05
CA THR A 352 -20.11 -9.30 11.23
C THR A 352 -18.93 -9.98 11.91
N HIS A 353 -17.71 -9.64 11.53
CA HIS A 353 -16.48 -10.24 12.06
C HIS A 353 -15.85 -9.47 13.24
N GLY A 354 -16.55 -8.44 13.77
CA GLY A 354 -16.12 -7.73 14.98
C GLY A 354 -14.92 -6.79 14.78
N TRP A 355 -14.59 -6.40 13.55
CA TRP A 355 -13.53 -5.43 13.23
C TRP A 355 -14.00 -4.00 13.50
N THR A 356 -14.28 -3.71 14.77
CA THR A 356 -14.98 -2.50 15.22
C THR A 356 -14.26 -1.20 14.82
N GLU A 357 -12.92 -1.17 14.88
CA GLU A 357 -12.15 0.00 14.47
C GLU A 357 -12.33 0.30 12.97
N ILE A 358 -12.19 -0.73 12.12
CA ILE A 358 -12.39 -0.61 10.67
C ILE A 358 -13.83 -0.17 10.38
N HIS A 359 -14.83 -0.82 11.00
CA HIS A 359 -16.24 -0.46 10.82
C HIS A 359 -16.50 1.03 11.08
N ASN A 360 -15.96 1.56 12.17
CA ASN A 360 -16.12 2.97 12.55
C ASN A 360 -15.44 3.92 11.55
N VAL A 361 -14.25 3.57 11.07
CA VAL A 361 -13.52 4.37 10.08
C VAL A 361 -14.28 4.39 8.76
N LEU A 362 -14.67 3.23 8.25
CA LEU A 362 -15.42 3.11 7.00
C LEU A 362 -16.74 3.88 7.06
N SER A 363 -17.49 3.77 8.16
CA SER A 363 -18.78 4.46 8.32
C SER A 363 -18.61 5.97 8.30
N LYS A 364 -17.62 6.51 9.03
CA LYS A 364 -17.33 7.96 9.05
C LYS A 364 -16.88 8.49 7.69
N GLN A 365 -16.01 7.74 7.01
CA GLN A 365 -15.60 8.10 5.66
C GLN A 365 -16.81 8.12 4.70
N MET A 366 -17.78 7.21 4.87
CA MET A 366 -18.98 7.13 4.03
C MET A 366 -19.91 8.32 4.27
N GLU A 367 -20.11 8.70 5.53
CA GLU A 367 -20.82 9.93 5.90
C GLU A 367 -20.16 11.16 5.26
N PHE A 368 -18.83 11.29 5.39
CA PHE A 368 -18.05 12.35 4.76
C PHE A 368 -18.26 12.40 3.24
N TYR A 369 -18.17 11.23 2.59
CA TYR A 369 -18.37 11.11 1.16
C TYR A 369 -19.76 11.62 0.74
N TYR A 370 -20.84 11.10 1.32
CA TYR A 370 -22.20 11.55 0.97
C TYR A 370 -22.44 13.03 1.23
N HIS A 371 -21.76 13.61 2.21
CA HIS A 371 -21.89 15.03 2.47
C HIS A 371 -21.27 15.92 1.41
N TYR A 372 -20.21 15.47 0.72
CA TYR A 372 -19.46 16.30 -0.23
C TYR A 372 -19.52 15.81 -1.68
N LYS A 373 -19.97 14.58 -1.97
CA LYS A 373 -19.86 13.95 -3.30
C LYS A 373 -20.51 14.75 -4.44
N ASP A 374 -21.55 15.53 -4.13
CA ASP A 374 -22.29 16.40 -5.07
C ASP A 374 -21.94 17.90 -4.94
N LYS A 375 -21.06 18.26 -4.00
CA LYS A 375 -20.68 19.65 -3.70
C LYS A 375 -19.31 20.04 -4.26
N ILE A 376 -18.53 19.05 -4.68
CA ILE A 376 -17.14 19.15 -5.15
C ILE A 376 -17.00 18.28 -6.40
#